data_AF-A0A5Y3UM61-F1
#
_entry.id   AF-A0A5Y3UM61-F1
#
_cell.length_a   1.000
_cell.length_b   1.000
_cell.length_c   1.000
_cell.angle_alpha   90.00
_cell.angle_beta   90.00
_cell.angle_gamma   90.00
#
_symmetry.space_group_name_H-M   'P 1'
#
loop_
_entity.id
_entity.type
_entity.pdbx_description
1 polymer ?
#
loop_
_entity_poly.entity_id
_entity_poly.type
_entity_poly.pdbx_seq_one_letter_code
_entity_poly.pdbx_strand_id
1 'polypeptide(L)'
;MKRNKCLLVALALATLFPLASQSEDINVDFTATVLATTCSMSITALDGSSISGDETNGYKLTVGDVGLDKIVKKSAESQKNFKIVASDCSAGTSKITTSLASSTSTSGNFIKNESTDSSAAENIGMGIKRKATTGETYLTPGSGSFDWASDELTANAVEMTVALRELTDGAGTIGAFSAKATFNFTYQ
;
A
#
# COMPACT_ATOMS: atom_id res chain seq x y z
N MET A 1 0.90 81.05 -20.57
CA MET A 1 -0.14 82.00 -20.11
C MET A 1 -1.14 81.27 -19.22
N LYS A 2 -1.38 81.84 -18.02
CA LYS A 2 -2.52 81.71 -17.09
C LYS A 2 -3.47 80.50 -17.22
N ARG A 3 -3.45 79.65 -16.18
CA ARG A 3 -4.59 78.82 -15.74
C ARG A 3 -5.71 79.75 -15.28
N ASN A 4 -6.95 79.42 -15.61
CA ASN A 4 -8.11 79.70 -14.74
C ASN A 4 -9.25 78.73 -15.08
N LYS A 5 -9.55 77.85 -14.13
CA LYS A 5 -10.78 77.06 -14.03
C LYS A 5 -11.75 77.88 -13.18
N CYS A 6 -13.02 77.99 -13.59
CA CYS A 6 -14.17 78.06 -12.68
C CYS A 6 -15.46 78.15 -13.49
N LEU A 7 -16.32 77.15 -13.38
CA LEU A 7 -17.75 77.29 -13.68
C LEU A 7 -18.53 76.36 -12.74
N LEU A 8 -19.08 77.01 -11.71
CA LEU A 8 -20.45 76.97 -11.18
C LEU A 8 -21.18 75.63 -10.92
N VAL A 9 -21.89 75.70 -9.79
CA VAL A 9 -22.71 74.73 -9.05
C VAL A 9 -24.16 74.73 -9.57
N ALA A 10 -24.86 73.58 -9.54
CA ALA A 10 -26.19 73.36 -8.90
C ALA A 10 -27.08 72.26 -9.56
N LEU A 11 -27.57 71.34 -8.69
CA LEU A 11 -28.89 70.68 -8.55
C LEU A 11 -29.90 70.70 -9.74
N ALA A 12 -30.72 69.69 -10.06
CA ALA A 12 -31.14 68.45 -9.40
C ALA A 12 -32.01 67.55 -10.34
N LEU A 13 -32.30 66.33 -9.85
CA LEU A 13 -33.53 65.51 -10.01
C LEU A 13 -33.68 64.52 -11.20
N ALA A 14 -33.18 63.31 -10.94
CA ALA A 14 -33.86 62.00 -10.98
C ALA A 14 -34.81 61.65 -12.15
N THR A 15 -34.38 60.67 -12.95
CA THR A 15 -35.27 59.70 -13.62
C THR A 15 -34.72 58.28 -13.51
N LEU A 16 -35.66 57.35 -13.35
CA LEU A 16 -35.56 55.94 -12.92
C LEU A 16 -34.65 55.00 -13.75
N PHE A 17 -34.19 53.98 -13.01
CA PHE A 17 -33.47 52.72 -13.31
C PHE A 17 -33.75 52.00 -14.64
N PRO A 18 -32.76 51.24 -15.16
CA PRO A 18 -32.64 49.83 -14.76
C PRO A 18 -31.27 49.47 -14.17
N LEU A 19 -31.30 48.48 -13.27
CA LEU A 19 -30.13 47.78 -12.75
C LEU A 19 -29.31 47.16 -13.90
N ALA A 20 -28.05 47.53 -13.95
CA ALA A 20 -27.01 46.68 -14.51
C ALA A 20 -25.87 46.71 -13.50
N SER A 21 -25.97 45.84 -12.48
CA SER A 21 -24.76 45.31 -11.85
C SER A 21 -23.95 44.71 -12.99
N GLN A 22 -22.84 45.37 -13.33
CA GLN A 22 -21.79 44.72 -14.10
C GLN A 22 -21.23 43.65 -13.16
N SER A 23 -21.86 42.47 -13.18
CA SER A 23 -21.20 41.27 -12.68
C SER A 23 -19.96 41.13 -13.53
N GLU A 24 -18.80 41.27 -12.91
CA GLU A 24 -17.56 40.85 -13.55
C GLU A 24 -17.72 39.37 -13.86
N ASP A 25 -17.58 39.00 -15.13
CA ASP A 25 -17.50 37.60 -15.54
C ASP A 25 -16.31 36.98 -14.82
N ILE A 26 -16.57 36.14 -13.83
CA ILE A 26 -15.58 35.17 -13.38
C ILE A 26 -15.88 33.89 -14.14
N ASN A 27 -15.21 33.74 -15.27
CA ASN A 27 -15.05 32.45 -15.94
C ASN A 27 -14.22 31.55 -15.01
N VAL A 28 -14.89 30.69 -14.24
CA VAL A 28 -14.22 29.64 -13.49
C VAL A 28 -14.13 28.41 -14.37
N ASP A 29 -13.04 28.29 -15.12
CA ASP A 29 -12.65 27.02 -15.73
C ASP A 29 -12.04 26.14 -14.64
N PHE A 30 -12.87 25.30 -14.00
CA PHE A 30 -12.35 24.26 -13.13
C PHE A 30 -12.04 23.01 -13.95
N THR A 31 -10.81 22.96 -14.48
CA THR A 31 -10.24 21.69 -14.93
C THR A 31 -9.43 21.11 -13.77
N ALA A 32 -10.04 20.23 -13.00
CA ALA A 32 -9.30 19.34 -12.11
C ALA A 32 -9.17 17.97 -12.76
N THR A 33 -8.06 17.77 -13.46
CA THR A 33 -7.56 16.41 -13.73
C THR A 33 -6.51 16.12 -12.67
N VAL A 34 -6.92 15.59 -11.52
CA VAL A 34 -5.99 14.89 -10.64
C VAL A 34 -6.23 13.41 -10.87
N LEU A 35 -5.44 12.82 -11.76
CA LEU A 35 -5.32 11.38 -11.88
C LEU A 35 -4.55 10.89 -10.65
N ALA A 36 -5.23 10.75 -9.51
CA ALA A 36 -4.60 10.27 -8.29
C ALA A 36 -4.36 8.77 -8.41
N THR A 37 -3.10 8.35 -8.48
CA THR A 37 -2.69 7.09 -7.86
C THR A 37 -3.02 7.22 -6.37
N THR A 38 -4.03 6.49 -5.92
CA THR A 38 -4.73 6.73 -4.64
C THR A 38 -3.83 6.66 -3.41
N CYS A 39 -2.76 5.87 -3.45
CA CYS A 39 -1.58 5.94 -2.59
C CYS A 39 -0.37 5.36 -3.34
N SER A 40 0.83 5.79 -2.99
CA SER A 40 2.09 5.10 -3.30
C SER A 40 2.34 4.02 -2.25
N MET A 41 2.70 2.80 -2.66
CA MET A 41 2.86 1.66 -1.77
C MET A 41 4.32 1.19 -1.75
N SER A 42 4.90 1.07 -0.57
CA SER A 42 6.27 0.58 -0.38
C SER A 42 6.34 -0.52 0.67
N ILE A 43 7.45 -1.27 0.65
CA ILE A 43 7.75 -2.28 1.66
C ILE A 43 9.00 -1.87 2.44
N THR A 44 8.92 -1.88 3.77
CA THR A 44 10.03 -1.48 4.65
C THR A 44 10.35 -2.55 5.69
N ALA A 45 11.60 -2.55 6.14
CA ALA A 45 12.09 -3.48 7.15
C ALA A 45 11.38 -3.29 8.49
N LEU A 46 11.22 -4.38 9.23
CA LEU A 46 10.63 -4.43 10.56
C LEU A 46 11.32 -5.50 11.39
N ASP A 47 11.53 -5.22 12.68
CA ASP A 47 12.13 -6.17 13.64
C ASP A 47 13.50 -6.73 13.17
N GLY A 48 14.31 -5.87 12.54
CA GLY A 48 15.65 -6.23 12.06
C GLY A 48 15.69 -7.04 10.76
N SER A 49 14.59 -7.11 10.01
CA SER A 49 14.59 -7.73 8.68
C SER A 49 15.44 -6.94 7.66
N SER A 50 15.91 -7.63 6.63
CA SER A 50 16.66 -7.01 5.53
C SER A 50 15.80 -6.98 4.28
N ILE A 51 15.50 -5.77 3.81
CA ILE A 51 14.72 -5.53 2.59
C ILE A 51 15.57 -4.71 1.61
N SER A 52 15.60 -5.14 0.36
CA SER A 52 16.24 -4.45 -0.75
C SER A 52 15.27 -4.31 -1.92
N GLY A 53 15.60 -3.47 -2.90
CA GLY A 53 14.75 -3.21 -4.06
C GLY A 53 13.81 -2.03 -3.84
N ASP A 54 12.88 -1.86 -4.78
CA ASP A 54 12.00 -0.70 -4.87
C ASP A 54 10.69 -1.08 -5.58
N GLU A 55 9.78 -0.12 -5.73
CA GLU A 55 8.49 -0.31 -6.40
C GLU A 55 8.61 -0.71 -7.88
N THR A 56 9.69 -0.31 -8.56
CA THR A 56 9.90 -0.57 -9.99
C THR A 56 10.43 -1.98 -10.22
N ASN A 57 11.38 -2.41 -9.38
CA ASN A 57 12.09 -3.68 -9.50
C ASN A 57 11.50 -4.78 -8.61
N GLY A 58 10.57 -4.42 -7.74
CA GLY A 58 10.05 -5.27 -6.67
C GLY A 58 10.96 -5.26 -5.43
N TYR A 59 10.36 -5.64 -4.30
CA TYR A 59 11.05 -5.74 -3.01
C TYR A 59 11.49 -7.19 -2.74
N LYS A 60 12.66 -7.33 -2.14
CA LYS A 60 13.21 -8.61 -1.69
C LYS A 60 13.44 -8.60 -0.19
N LEU A 61 12.65 -9.41 0.53
CA LEU A 61 12.88 -9.73 1.94
C LEU A 61 13.87 -10.89 2.04
N THR A 62 15.00 -10.66 2.71
CA THR A 62 15.97 -11.73 3.00
C THR A 62 15.67 -12.32 4.37
N VAL A 63 15.25 -13.61 4.38
CA VAL A 63 14.94 -14.33 5.62
C VAL A 63 16.20 -14.83 6.35
N GLY A 64 17.27 -15.09 5.60
CA GLY A 64 18.51 -15.70 6.10
C GLY A 64 18.38 -17.23 6.22
N ASP A 65 19.42 -17.86 6.78
CA ASP A 65 19.43 -19.29 7.00
C ASP A 65 18.49 -19.67 8.16
N VAL A 66 17.54 -20.56 7.88
CA VAL A 66 16.58 -21.05 8.86
C VAL A 66 16.75 -22.55 9.00
N GLY A 67 17.00 -23.01 10.23
CA GLY A 67 17.07 -24.44 10.51
C GLY A 67 15.72 -25.13 10.28
N LEU A 68 15.73 -26.32 9.66
CA LEU A 68 14.51 -27.11 9.46
C LEU A 68 13.80 -27.41 10.79
N ASP A 69 14.54 -27.60 11.88
CA ASP A 69 13.95 -27.80 13.21
C ASP A 69 13.11 -26.61 13.68
N LYS A 70 13.47 -25.38 13.28
CA LYS A 70 12.71 -24.15 13.57
C LYS A 70 11.42 -24.09 12.76
N ILE A 71 11.46 -24.53 11.50
CA ILE A 71 10.30 -24.64 10.63
C ILE A 71 9.31 -25.68 11.19
N VAL A 72 9.80 -26.88 11.52
CA VAL A 72 9.01 -27.97 12.11
C VAL A 72 8.36 -27.54 13.44
N LYS A 73 9.13 -26.87 14.31
CA LYS A 73 8.62 -26.33 15.59
C LYS A 73 7.79 -25.06 15.43
N LYS A 74 7.64 -24.53 14.21
CA LYS A 74 6.91 -23.30 13.88
C LYS A 74 7.40 -22.08 14.67
N SER A 75 8.69 -22.04 15.01
CA SER A 75 9.25 -21.06 15.93
C SER A 75 9.38 -19.66 15.30
N ALA A 76 9.59 -18.63 16.13
CA ALA A 76 9.72 -17.25 15.66
C ALA A 76 10.90 -17.04 14.69
N GLU A 77 11.97 -17.84 14.81
CA GLU A 77 13.14 -17.75 13.93
C GLU A 77 12.82 -18.14 12.48
N SER A 78 11.80 -18.97 12.26
CA SER A 78 11.26 -19.31 10.93
C SER A 78 10.29 -18.27 10.37
N GLN A 79 10.21 -17.10 11.01
CA GLN A 79 9.40 -15.96 10.60
C GLN A 79 10.28 -14.72 10.40
N LYS A 80 9.78 -13.79 9.58
CA LYS A 80 10.30 -12.42 9.45
C LYS A 80 9.18 -11.44 9.24
N ASN A 81 9.36 -10.24 9.77
CA ASN A 81 8.37 -9.18 9.69
C ASN A 81 8.80 -8.10 8.69
N PHE A 82 7.82 -7.44 8.12
CA PHE A 82 7.98 -6.28 7.25
C PHE A 82 6.77 -5.36 7.42
N LYS A 83 6.85 -4.13 6.90
CA LYS A 83 5.67 -3.26 6.79
C LYS A 83 5.34 -3.04 5.34
N ILE A 84 4.04 -2.98 5.05
CA ILE A 84 3.54 -2.31 3.87
C ILE A 84 3.21 -0.88 4.31
N VAL A 85 3.80 0.11 3.65
CA VAL A 85 3.65 1.53 3.98
C VAL A 85 2.95 2.22 2.82
N ALA A 86 1.93 3.00 3.13
CA ALA A 86 1.26 3.88 2.19
C ALA A 86 1.85 5.30 2.34
N SER A 87 2.12 5.97 1.23
CA SER A 87 2.51 7.38 1.20
C SER A 87 1.75 8.11 0.10
N ASP A 88 1.78 9.44 0.16
CA ASP A 88 1.22 10.31 -0.88
C ASP A 88 -0.24 9.96 -1.23
N CYS A 89 -0.99 9.52 -0.22
CA CYS A 89 -2.38 9.13 -0.38
C CYS A 89 -3.24 10.35 -0.74
N SER A 90 -4.14 10.16 -1.69
CA SER A 90 -5.11 11.18 -2.07
C SER A 90 -6.01 11.55 -0.88
N ALA A 91 -6.33 12.85 -0.79
CA ALA A 91 -7.22 13.35 0.25
C ALA A 91 -8.56 12.62 0.19
N GLY A 92 -9.01 12.10 1.34
CA GLY A 92 -10.28 11.37 1.45
C GLY A 92 -10.15 9.84 1.42
N THR A 93 -8.94 9.28 1.24
CA THR A 93 -8.74 7.83 1.39
C THR A 93 -9.12 7.41 2.82
N SER A 94 -10.24 6.72 2.94
CA SER A 94 -10.85 6.30 4.20
C SER A 94 -10.70 4.80 4.43
N LYS A 95 -10.40 4.06 3.35
CA LYS A 95 -10.22 2.62 3.37
C LYS A 95 -9.11 2.19 2.42
N ILE A 96 -8.26 1.29 2.90
CA ILE A 96 -7.30 0.54 2.08
C ILE A 96 -7.57 -0.94 2.31
N THR A 97 -7.80 -1.69 1.23
CA THR A 97 -7.91 -3.15 1.27
C THR A 97 -6.66 -3.74 0.66
N THR A 98 -5.97 -4.62 1.40
CA THR A 98 -4.86 -5.41 0.86
C THR A 98 -5.36 -6.80 0.51
N SER A 99 -5.03 -7.29 -0.67
CA SER A 99 -5.29 -8.67 -1.10
C SER A 99 -4.02 -9.34 -1.59
N LEU A 100 -3.91 -10.65 -1.35
CA LEU A 100 -2.83 -11.46 -1.88
C LEU A 100 -3.24 -12.00 -3.24
N ALA A 101 -2.53 -11.61 -4.30
CA ALA A 101 -2.80 -12.09 -5.65
C ALA A 101 -2.61 -13.61 -5.77
N SER A 102 -3.20 -14.21 -6.80
CA SER A 102 -2.96 -15.61 -7.13
C SER A 102 -1.50 -15.85 -7.48
N SER A 103 -0.94 -16.99 -7.07
CA SER A 103 0.35 -17.50 -7.54
C SER A 103 0.14 -18.84 -8.26
N THR A 104 0.97 -19.12 -9.26
CA THR A 104 1.00 -20.41 -9.96
C THR A 104 1.55 -21.54 -9.08
N SER A 105 2.29 -21.19 -8.04
CA SER A 105 3.03 -22.13 -7.18
C SER A 105 2.37 -22.19 -5.81
N THR A 106 1.10 -22.57 -5.71
CA THR A 106 0.36 -22.55 -4.43
C THR A 106 0.10 -23.95 -3.87
N SER A 107 -0.06 -24.03 -2.55
CA SER A 107 -0.53 -25.21 -1.81
C SER A 107 -1.35 -24.74 -0.61
N GLY A 108 -2.68 -24.76 -0.74
CA GLY A 108 -3.57 -24.18 0.26
C GLY A 108 -3.27 -22.69 0.48
N ASN A 109 -2.93 -22.31 1.72
CA ASN A 109 -2.63 -20.93 2.10
C ASN A 109 -1.14 -20.56 1.95
N PHE A 110 -0.34 -21.41 1.29
CA PHE A 110 1.09 -21.21 1.13
C PHE A 110 1.47 -20.98 -0.33
N ILE A 111 2.49 -20.15 -0.54
CA ILE A 111 3.24 -20.09 -1.79
C ILE A 111 4.45 -21.02 -1.66
N LYS A 112 4.54 -22.01 -2.55
CA LYS A 112 5.59 -23.04 -2.56
C LYS A 112 6.96 -22.42 -2.92
N ASN A 113 8.01 -23.16 -2.63
CA ASN A 113 9.34 -22.85 -3.13
C ASN A 113 9.36 -22.82 -4.67
N GLU A 114 9.93 -21.75 -5.22
CA GLU A 114 10.14 -21.48 -6.65
C GLU A 114 11.63 -21.43 -7.00
N SER A 115 12.52 -21.77 -6.06
CA SER A 115 13.96 -21.86 -6.31
C SER A 115 14.25 -22.86 -7.42
N THR A 116 15.05 -22.45 -8.40
CA THR A 116 15.55 -23.31 -9.48
C THR A 116 16.94 -23.88 -9.18
N ASP A 117 17.47 -23.63 -7.98
CA ASP A 117 18.74 -24.19 -7.53
C ASP A 117 18.63 -25.73 -7.40
N SER A 118 19.71 -26.45 -7.70
CA SER A 118 19.73 -27.92 -7.58
C SER A 118 19.56 -28.41 -6.14
N SER A 119 19.80 -27.54 -5.16
CA SER A 119 19.57 -27.76 -3.74
C SER A 119 18.24 -27.20 -3.25
N ALA A 120 17.26 -26.93 -4.13
CA ALA A 120 15.97 -26.38 -3.71
C ALA A 120 15.30 -27.24 -2.63
N ALA A 121 14.88 -26.59 -1.54
CA ALA A 121 14.11 -27.24 -0.48
C ALA A 121 12.74 -27.71 -1.00
N GLU A 122 12.35 -28.92 -0.62
CA GLU A 122 11.06 -29.51 -0.94
C GLU A 122 10.11 -29.46 0.25
N ASN A 123 8.80 -29.46 -0.02
CA ASN A 123 7.73 -29.38 0.98
C ASN A 123 7.83 -28.20 1.95
N ILE A 124 8.55 -27.13 1.58
CA ILE A 124 8.54 -25.85 2.31
C ILE A 124 7.68 -24.85 1.56
N GLY A 125 6.86 -24.11 2.30
CA GLY A 125 6.00 -23.04 1.80
C GLY A 125 6.12 -21.76 2.62
N MET A 126 5.80 -20.66 1.95
CA MET A 126 5.73 -19.32 2.50
C MET A 126 4.28 -18.97 2.82
N GLY A 127 3.98 -18.81 4.11
CA GLY A 127 2.72 -18.27 4.61
C GLY A 127 2.85 -16.78 4.89
N ILE A 128 1.80 -16.01 4.62
CA ILE A 128 1.76 -14.56 4.80
C ILE A 128 0.57 -14.20 5.66
N LYS A 129 0.76 -13.35 6.67
CA LYS A 129 -0.32 -12.87 7.55
C LYS A 129 -0.01 -11.47 8.08
N ARG A 130 -1.02 -10.81 8.64
CA ARG A 130 -0.78 -9.62 9.47
C ARG A 130 0.01 -10.04 10.71
N LYS A 131 0.94 -9.20 11.17
CA LYS A 131 1.76 -9.49 12.35
C LYS A 131 0.91 -9.67 13.62
N ALA A 132 -0.19 -8.93 13.72
CA ALA A 132 -1.16 -9.05 14.81
C ALA A 132 -1.94 -10.38 14.80
N THR A 133 -1.96 -11.12 13.68
CA THR A 133 -2.62 -12.42 13.59
C THR A 133 -1.82 -13.48 14.35
N THR A 134 -2.39 -14.02 15.41
CA THR A 134 -1.80 -15.10 16.20
C THR A 134 -1.92 -16.45 15.50
N GLY A 135 -1.05 -17.40 15.86
CA GLY A 135 -1.08 -18.76 15.29
C GLY A 135 -0.74 -18.83 13.80
N GLU A 136 -1.33 -19.79 13.11
CA GLU A 136 -0.96 -20.23 11.75
C GLU A 136 -2.06 -19.92 10.73
N THR A 137 -2.77 -18.80 10.94
CA THR A 137 -3.80 -18.32 10.01
C THR A 137 -3.15 -17.39 8.98
N TYR A 138 -3.05 -17.88 7.75
CA TYR A 138 -2.42 -17.20 6.62
C TYR A 138 -3.44 -16.74 5.58
N LEU A 139 -3.10 -15.69 4.83
CA LEU A 139 -3.85 -15.27 3.65
C LEU A 139 -3.77 -16.34 2.57
N THR A 140 -4.91 -16.67 1.99
CA THR A 140 -4.99 -17.58 0.85
C THR A 140 -4.60 -16.86 -0.44
N PRO A 141 -3.58 -17.29 -1.20
CA PRO A 141 -3.27 -16.68 -2.49
C PRO A 141 -4.48 -16.66 -3.43
N GLY A 142 -4.80 -15.48 -3.97
CA GLY A 142 -5.90 -15.27 -4.92
C GLY A 142 -7.28 -14.96 -4.31
N SER A 143 -7.46 -15.17 -3.00
CA SER A 143 -8.75 -14.88 -2.32
C SER A 143 -8.63 -14.23 -0.95
N GLY A 144 -7.47 -14.33 -0.30
CA GLY A 144 -7.19 -13.73 0.98
C GLY A 144 -7.04 -12.22 0.86
N SER A 145 -7.84 -11.49 1.64
CA SER A 145 -7.77 -10.04 1.74
C SER A 145 -8.10 -9.57 3.16
N PHE A 146 -7.75 -8.33 3.45
CA PHE A 146 -8.13 -7.65 4.67
C PHE A 146 -8.20 -6.14 4.46
N ASP A 147 -9.07 -5.50 5.22
CA ASP A 147 -9.12 -4.05 5.34
C ASP A 147 -8.11 -3.58 6.39
N TRP A 148 -7.41 -2.49 6.11
CA TRP A 148 -6.54 -1.83 7.07
C TRP A 148 -7.39 -1.33 8.25
N ALA A 149 -6.91 -1.57 9.46
CA ALA A 149 -7.56 -1.06 10.67
C ALA A 149 -7.35 0.47 10.78
N SER A 150 -8.17 1.13 11.61
CA SER A 150 -8.13 2.59 11.76
C SER A 150 -6.78 3.12 12.25
N ASP A 151 -6.12 2.37 13.12
CA ASP A 151 -4.76 2.67 13.59
C ASP A 151 -3.72 2.47 12.49
N GLU A 152 -3.84 1.44 11.67
CA GLU A 152 -2.98 1.21 10.50
C GLU A 152 -3.13 2.29 9.42
N LEU A 153 -4.35 2.75 9.17
CA LEU A 153 -4.62 3.89 8.28
C LEU A 153 -4.02 5.18 8.84
N THR A 154 -4.17 5.43 10.15
CA THR A 154 -3.59 6.60 10.81
C THR A 154 -2.06 6.56 10.78
N ALA A 155 -1.47 5.38 10.97
CA ALA A 155 -0.03 5.16 10.89
C ALA A 155 0.49 5.10 9.44
N ASN A 156 -0.40 5.04 8.45
CA ASN A 156 -0.11 4.75 7.05
C ASN A 156 0.75 3.49 6.85
N ALA A 157 0.56 2.48 7.70
CA ALA A 157 1.32 1.24 7.62
C ALA A 157 0.58 0.05 8.23
N VAL A 158 0.73 -1.12 7.60
CA VAL A 158 0.36 -2.42 8.17
C VAL A 158 1.60 -3.28 8.38
N GLU A 159 1.73 -3.85 9.58
CA GLU A 159 2.80 -4.78 9.92
C GLU A 159 2.41 -6.21 9.49
N MET A 160 3.30 -6.86 8.76
CA MET A 160 3.09 -8.17 8.15
C MET A 160 4.17 -9.15 8.60
N THR A 161 3.84 -10.44 8.55
CA THR A 161 4.75 -11.55 8.85
C THR A 161 4.76 -12.53 7.68
N VAL A 162 5.96 -12.88 7.24
CA VAL A 162 6.24 -14.07 6.44
C VAL A 162 6.67 -15.20 7.36
N ALA A 163 6.14 -16.40 7.14
CA ALA A 163 6.52 -17.61 7.87
C ALA A 163 6.88 -18.74 6.89
N LEU A 164 8.02 -19.39 7.12
CA LEU A 164 8.38 -20.63 6.41
C LEU A 164 7.81 -21.82 7.18
N ARG A 165 7.07 -22.69 6.49
CA ARG A 165 6.38 -23.85 7.07
C ARG A 165 6.52 -25.06 6.18
N GLU A 166 6.44 -26.24 6.79
CA GLU A 166 6.21 -27.46 6.03
C GLU A 166 4.81 -27.44 5.42
N LEU A 167 4.70 -27.86 4.16
CA LEU A 167 3.43 -28.07 3.47
C LEU A 167 2.76 -29.38 3.89
N THR A 168 3.58 -30.35 4.28
CA THR A 168 3.18 -31.63 4.86
C THR A 168 4.10 -31.87 6.05
N ASP A 169 3.53 -32.00 7.25
CA ASP A 169 4.29 -32.14 8.48
C ASP A 169 5.30 -33.30 8.39
N GLY A 170 6.57 -33.02 8.69
CA GLY A 170 7.68 -33.97 8.67
C GLY A 170 8.23 -34.33 7.28
N ALA A 171 7.74 -33.70 6.21
CA ALA A 171 8.18 -33.97 4.84
C ALA A 171 9.11 -32.90 4.25
N GLY A 172 9.39 -31.82 5.00
CA GLY A 172 10.26 -30.74 4.59
C GLY A 172 11.72 -31.17 4.45
N THR A 173 12.41 -30.66 3.44
CA THR A 173 13.86 -30.88 3.26
C THR A 173 14.65 -29.57 3.41
N ILE A 174 15.93 -29.70 3.73
CA ILE A 174 16.86 -28.55 3.72
C ILE A 174 17.21 -28.14 2.30
N GLY A 175 17.46 -26.85 2.08
CA GLY A 175 17.82 -26.38 0.75
C GLY A 175 17.57 -24.91 0.52
N ALA A 176 17.86 -24.47 -0.70
CA ALA A 176 17.58 -23.11 -1.16
C ALA A 176 16.06 -22.87 -1.21
N PHE A 177 15.62 -21.71 -0.72
CA PHE A 177 14.23 -21.28 -0.78
C PHE A 177 14.11 -19.90 -1.41
N SER A 178 13.21 -19.76 -2.38
CA SER A 178 12.81 -18.48 -2.96
C SER A 178 11.34 -18.55 -3.37
N ALA A 179 10.57 -17.50 -3.12
CA ALA A 179 9.16 -17.44 -3.52
C ALA A 179 8.76 -15.99 -3.77
N LYS A 180 7.78 -15.79 -4.65
CA LYS A 180 7.26 -14.46 -4.97
C LYS A 180 5.79 -14.32 -4.53
N ALA A 181 5.50 -13.21 -3.86
CA ALA A 181 4.15 -12.78 -3.53
C ALA A 181 3.85 -11.43 -4.19
N THR A 182 2.60 -11.23 -4.58
CA THR A 182 2.11 -9.95 -5.12
C THR A 182 0.92 -9.50 -4.29
N PHE A 183 0.98 -8.27 -3.79
CA PHE A 183 -0.11 -7.65 -3.07
C PHE A 183 -0.83 -6.66 -3.98
N ASN A 184 -2.15 -6.71 -3.99
CA ASN A 184 -2.98 -5.71 -4.66
C ASN A 184 -3.68 -4.85 -3.61
N PHE A 185 -3.83 -3.57 -3.94
CA PHE A 185 -4.44 -2.58 -3.06
C PHE A 185 -5.65 -1.95 -3.75
N THR A 186 -6.76 -1.87 -3.02
CA THR A 186 -7.94 -1.11 -3.44
C THR A 186 -8.27 -0.06 -2.41
N TYR A 187 -8.82 1.06 -2.87
CA TYR A 187 -8.94 2.30 -2.09
C TYR A 187 -10.39 2.81 -2.19
N GLN A 188 -10.91 3.37 -1.08
CA GLN A 188 -12.20 4.05 -1.02
C GLN A 188 -12.12 5.34 -0.21
#